data_AF-A0A4Q5QHE9-F1
#
_entry.id   AF-A0A4Q5QHE9-F1
#
_cell.length_a   1.000
_cell.length_b   1.000
_cell.length_c   1.000
_cell.angle_alpha   90.00
_cell.angle_beta   90.00
_cell.angle_gamma   90.00
#
_symmetry.space_group_name_H-M   'P 1'
#
loop_
_entity.id
_entity.type
_entity.pdbx_description
1 polymer ?
#
loop_
_entity_poly.entity_id
_entity_poly.type
_entity_poly.pdbx_seq_one_letter_code
_entity_poly.pdbx_strand_id
1 'polypeptide(L)'
;TEIKGIGPAFATRILKYRNRLGGFYRKAQLMEVYGLDSTKYEEISNQIEINAEAILKINLNTCDFDQLKQNPYLSFKQINAIIQYRKQHGSFKSSSDLKNIAILNDEVIRKLEPYLSY
;
A
#
# COMPACT_ATOMS: atom_id res chain seq x y z
N THR A 1 20.43 8.36 8.16
CA THR A 1 21.04 8.39 6.82
C THR A 1 20.34 9.44 6.00
N GLU A 2 21.09 10.27 5.28
CA GLU A 2 20.55 11.35 4.43
C GLU A 2 20.65 10.94 2.95
N ILE A 3 19.63 11.29 2.15
CA ILE A 3 19.59 11.02 0.71
C ILE A 3 19.92 12.32 -0.03
N LYS A 4 20.99 12.31 -0.83
CA LYS A 4 21.37 13.49 -1.62
C LYS A 4 20.27 13.79 -2.64
N GLY A 5 19.87 15.05 -2.75
CA GLY A 5 18.80 15.49 -3.64
C GLY A 5 17.39 15.48 -3.02
N ILE A 6 17.25 15.04 -1.76
CA ILE A 6 15.98 15.04 -1.02
C ILE A 6 16.03 16.01 0.15
N GLY A 7 15.31 17.13 0.01
CA GLY A 7 15.11 18.07 1.11
C GLY A 7 14.06 17.60 2.13
N PRO A 8 13.93 18.30 3.27
CA PRO A 8 13.04 17.91 4.38
C PRO A 8 11.57 17.72 3.98
N ALA A 9 11.06 18.56 3.06
CA ALA A 9 9.70 18.46 2.57
C ALA A 9 9.44 17.14 1.81
N PHE A 10 10.35 16.75 0.93
CA PHE A 10 10.25 15.49 0.18
C PHE A 10 10.42 14.28 1.11
N ALA A 11 11.40 14.32 2.02
CA ALA A 11 11.57 13.27 3.03
C ALA A 11 10.28 13.04 3.82
N THR A 12 9.63 14.13 4.27
CA THR A 12 8.35 14.05 4.99
C THR A 12 7.25 13.39 4.15
N ARG A 13 7.14 13.74 2.85
CA ARG A 13 6.13 13.14 1.96
C ARG A 13 6.38 11.65 1.74
N ILE A 14 7.64 11.27 1.49
CA ILE A 14 8.04 9.87 1.31
C ILE A 14 7.70 9.06 2.57
N LEU A 15 8.05 9.59 3.75
CA LEU A 15 7.76 8.91 5.02
C LEU A 15 6.25 8.79 5.27
N LYS A 16 5.47 9.84 5.04
CA LYS A 16 4.01 9.79 5.18
C LYS A 16 3.38 8.75 4.26
N TYR A 17 3.79 8.72 3.00
CA TYR A 17 3.27 7.77 2.02
C TYR A 17 3.67 6.33 2.35
N ARG A 18 4.95 6.10 2.70
CA ARG A 18 5.45 4.79 3.19
C ARG A 18 4.65 4.30 4.38
N ASN A 19 4.41 5.16 5.37
CA ASN A 19 3.69 4.79 6.59
C ASN A 19 2.22 4.43 6.30
N ARG A 20 1.57 5.12 5.35
CA ARG A 20 0.22 4.78 4.89
C ARG A 20 0.13 3.43 4.19
N LEU A 21 1.16 3.07 3.42
CA LEU A 21 1.27 1.75 2.81
C LEU A 21 1.58 0.65 3.84
N GLY A 22 2.33 0.98 4.89
CA GLY A 22 2.95 0.00 5.80
C GLY A 22 4.38 -0.36 5.41
N GLY A 23 4.93 0.26 4.36
CA GLY A 23 6.24 -0.01 3.80
C GLY A 23 6.24 0.09 2.28
N PHE A 24 7.41 0.14 1.66
CA PHE A 24 7.54 -0.04 0.21
C PHE A 24 7.92 -1.49 -0.07
N TYR A 25 7.30 -2.11 -1.07
CA TYR A 25 7.71 -3.43 -1.59
C TYR A 25 8.56 -3.33 -2.86
N ARG A 26 8.54 -2.17 -3.53
CA ARG A 26 9.39 -1.89 -4.70
C ARG A 26 9.76 -0.42 -4.79
N LYS A 27 10.93 -0.13 -5.37
CA LYS A 27 11.43 1.25 -5.53
C LYS A 27 10.48 2.13 -6.34
N ALA A 28 9.84 1.58 -7.37
CA ALA A 28 8.93 2.30 -8.25
C ALA A 28 7.76 3.01 -7.53
N GLN A 29 7.41 2.57 -6.31
CA GLN A 29 6.37 3.24 -5.50
C GLN A 29 6.78 4.64 -5.02
N LEU A 30 8.07 5.00 -5.10
CA LEU A 30 8.52 6.37 -4.87
C LEU A 30 7.89 7.34 -5.87
N MET A 31 7.62 6.91 -7.10
CA MET A 31 6.94 7.73 -8.12
C MET A 31 5.46 7.94 -7.82
N GLU A 32 4.89 7.20 -6.86
CA GLU A 32 3.52 7.39 -6.37
C GLU A 32 3.47 8.48 -5.29
N VAL A 33 4.62 8.96 -4.81
CA VAL A 33 4.73 10.07 -3.85
C VAL A 33 4.54 11.40 -4.59
N TYR A 34 3.58 12.20 -4.13
CA TYR A 34 3.28 13.49 -4.74
C TYR A 34 4.51 14.41 -4.88
N GLY A 35 4.74 14.85 -6.12
CA GLY A 35 5.82 15.75 -6.50
C GLY A 35 7.16 15.06 -6.80
N LEU A 36 7.23 13.72 -6.74
CA LEU A 36 8.40 12.96 -7.15
C LEU A 36 8.20 12.51 -8.61
N ASP A 37 8.96 13.13 -9.52
CA ASP A 37 8.94 12.80 -10.95
C ASP A 37 10.02 11.75 -11.30
N SER A 38 10.06 11.35 -12.58
CA SER A 38 11.02 10.37 -13.08
C SER A 38 12.47 10.85 -12.89
N THR A 39 12.74 12.13 -13.12
CA THR A 39 14.08 12.71 -12.94
C THR A 39 14.56 12.57 -11.50
N LYS A 40 13.71 12.95 -10.54
CA LYS A 40 14.04 12.84 -9.11
C LYS A 40 14.18 11.38 -8.69
N TYR A 41 13.36 10.49 -9.24
CA TYR A 41 13.46 9.06 -8.99
C TYR A 41 14.82 8.50 -9.43
N GLU A 42 15.27 8.84 -10.63
CA GLU A 42 16.57 8.38 -11.17
C GLU A 42 17.74 8.84 -10.28
N GLU A 43 17.72 10.09 -9.82
CA GLU A 43 18.76 10.64 -8.92
C GLU A 43 18.89 9.87 -7.59
N ILE A 44 17.78 9.39 -7.03
CA ILE A 44 17.74 8.85 -5.67
C ILE A 44 17.65 7.33 -5.63
N SER A 45 17.20 6.68 -6.70
CA SER A 45 16.86 5.24 -6.71
C SER A 45 18.05 4.35 -6.33
N ASN A 46 19.27 4.74 -6.69
CA ASN A 46 20.52 4.04 -6.35
C ASN A 46 20.95 4.24 -4.89
N GLN A 47 20.40 5.24 -4.20
CA GLN A 47 20.68 5.54 -2.78
C GLN A 47 19.68 4.86 -1.83
N ILE A 48 18.68 4.15 -2.37
CA ILE A 48 17.57 3.59 -1.61
C ILE A 48 17.60 2.07 -1.72
N GLU A 49 17.43 1.42 -0.58
CA GLU A 49 17.18 -0.01 -0.48
C GLU A 49 15.77 -0.26 0.05
N ILE A 50 15.15 -1.33 -0.43
CA ILE A 50 13.81 -1.72 -0.02
C ILE A 50 13.92 -2.98 0.81
N ASN A 51 13.39 -2.92 2.03
CA ASN A 51 13.20 -4.11 2.86
C ASN A 51 11.72 -4.51 2.81
N ALA A 52 11.40 -5.44 1.92
CA ALA A 52 10.04 -5.93 1.75
C ALA A 52 9.58 -6.83 2.92
N GLU A 53 10.50 -7.41 3.69
CA GLU A 53 10.18 -8.24 4.86
C GLU A 53 9.67 -7.39 6.04
N ALA A 54 10.08 -6.12 6.10
CA ALA A 54 9.65 -5.17 7.12
C ALA A 54 8.27 -4.53 6.84
N ILE A 55 7.56 -4.98 5.80
CA ILE A 55 6.24 -4.43 5.47
C ILE A 55 5.21 -4.84 6.53
N LEU A 56 4.55 -3.83 7.08
CA LEU A 56 3.41 -4.01 7.97
C LEU A 56 2.19 -4.44 7.16
N LYS A 57 1.77 -5.69 7.35
CA LYS A 57 0.59 -6.26 6.69
C LYS A 57 -0.67 -6.03 7.49
N ILE A 58 -1.78 -5.84 6.79
CA ILE A 58 -3.13 -5.74 7.34
C ILE A 58 -3.77 -7.12 7.26
N ASN A 59 -4.15 -7.69 8.42
CA ASN A 59 -4.89 -8.94 8.45
C ASN A 59 -6.35 -8.69 8.07
N LEU A 60 -6.78 -9.18 6.91
CA LEU A 60 -8.13 -8.95 6.39
C LEU A 60 -9.23 -9.62 7.23
N ASN A 61 -8.91 -10.66 7.98
CA ASN A 61 -9.87 -11.39 8.81
C ASN A 61 -10.15 -10.70 10.14
N THR A 62 -9.23 -9.86 10.62
CA THR A 62 -9.36 -9.15 11.91
C THR A 62 -9.44 -7.64 11.79
N CYS A 63 -9.07 -7.05 10.64
CA CYS A 63 -8.97 -5.61 10.53
C CYS A 63 -10.32 -4.88 10.63
N ASP A 64 -10.28 -3.64 11.08
CA ASP A 64 -11.41 -2.73 11.03
C ASP A 64 -11.35 -1.79 9.80
N PHE A 65 -12.33 -0.88 9.74
CA PHE A 65 -12.43 0.11 8.67
C PHE A 65 -11.25 1.09 8.68
N ASP A 66 -10.84 1.56 9.85
CA ASP A 66 -9.83 2.60 10.00
C ASP A 66 -8.42 2.10 9.67
N GLN A 67 -8.15 0.81 9.92
CA GLN A 67 -6.92 0.14 9.49
C GLN A 67 -6.81 0.08 7.96
N LEU A 68 -7.89 -0.31 7.27
CA LEU A 68 -7.91 -0.35 5.80
C LEU A 68 -7.84 1.05 5.18
N LYS A 69 -8.45 2.06 5.84
CA LYS A 69 -8.46 3.46 5.40
C LYS A 69 -7.07 4.08 5.33
N GLN A 70 -6.09 3.57 6.08
CA GLN A 70 -4.71 4.06 5.97
C GLN A 70 -4.12 3.79 4.58
N ASN A 71 -4.49 2.66 3.97
CA ASN A 71 -3.92 2.21 2.71
C ASN A 71 -4.37 3.12 1.54
N PRO A 72 -3.43 3.69 0.76
CA PRO A 72 -3.74 4.64 -0.31
C PRO A 72 -4.40 4.02 -1.54
N TYR A 73 -4.43 2.69 -1.68
CA TYR A 73 -5.00 1.99 -2.84
C TYR A 73 -6.50 1.70 -2.73
N LEU A 74 -7.10 1.95 -1.57
CA LEU A 74 -8.51 1.64 -1.32
C LEU A 74 -9.36 2.90 -1.18
N SER A 75 -10.48 2.91 -1.90
CA SER A 75 -11.56 3.89 -1.68
C SER A 75 -12.50 3.45 -0.55
N PHE A 76 -13.21 4.41 0.05
CA PHE A 76 -14.23 4.13 1.08
C PHE A 76 -15.25 3.06 0.65
N LYS A 77 -15.67 3.06 -0.63
CA LYS A 77 -16.59 2.06 -1.17
C LYS A 77 -15.96 0.67 -1.18
N GLN A 78 -14.68 0.55 -1.55
CA GLN A 78 -13.97 -0.73 -1.59
C GLN A 78 -13.73 -1.28 -0.19
N ILE A 79 -13.38 -0.43 0.77
CA ILE A 79 -13.19 -0.82 2.17
C ILE A 79 -14.49 -1.41 2.74
N ASN A 80 -15.62 -0.72 2.53
CA ASN A 80 -16.92 -1.21 2.95
C ASN A 80 -17.26 -2.55 2.29
N ALA A 81 -16.99 -2.69 0.99
CA ALA A 81 -17.23 -3.94 0.28
C ALA A 81 -16.41 -5.11 0.84
N ILE A 82 -15.13 -4.89 1.19
CA ILE A 82 -14.27 -5.90 1.82
C ILE A 82 -14.83 -6.34 3.17
N ILE A 83 -15.21 -5.39 4.03
CA ILE A 83 -15.74 -5.70 5.37
C ILE A 83 -17.07 -6.44 5.28
N GLN A 84 -17.95 -6.03 4.36
CA GLN A 84 -19.25 -6.69 4.18
C GLN A 84 -19.09 -8.08 3.58
N TYR A 85 -18.19 -8.25 2.61
CA TYR A 85 -17.87 -9.57 2.06
C TYR A 85 -17.39 -10.53 3.16
N ARG A 86 -16.46 -10.08 4.02
CA ARG A 86 -16.01 -10.87 5.18
C ARG A 86 -17.16 -11.29 6.10
N LYS A 87 -18.10 -10.38 6.37
CA LYS A 87 -19.26 -10.67 7.23
C LYS A 87 -20.21 -11.70 6.61
N GLN A 88 -20.36 -11.69 5.29
CA GLN A 88 -21.31 -12.55 4.56
C GLN A 88 -20.72 -13.92 4.20
N HIS A 89 -19.43 -13.97 3.85
CA HIS A 89 -18.77 -15.16 3.33
C HIS A 89 -17.78 -15.79 4.32
N GLY A 90 -17.52 -15.12 5.45
CA GLY A 90 -16.54 -15.56 6.44
C GLY A 90 -15.12 -15.10 6.12
N SER A 91 -14.14 -15.80 6.67
CA SER A 91 -12.73 -15.45 6.54
C SER A 91 -12.22 -15.60 5.10
N PHE A 92 -11.44 -14.61 4.66
CA PHE A 92 -10.62 -14.69 3.46
C PHE A 92 -9.51 -15.74 3.67
N LYS A 93 -9.25 -16.55 2.65
CA LYS A 93 -8.18 -17.56 2.62
C LYS A 93 -7.03 -17.14 1.69
N SER A 94 -7.32 -16.31 0.70
CA SER A 94 -6.32 -15.86 -0.28
C SER A 94 -6.72 -14.55 -0.96
N SER A 95 -5.78 -13.97 -1.72
CA SER A 95 -6.03 -12.80 -2.57
C SER A 95 -7.06 -13.09 -3.67
N SER A 96 -7.28 -14.36 -4.02
CA SER A 96 -8.29 -14.76 -5.00
C SER A 96 -9.72 -14.49 -4.52
N ASP A 97 -9.96 -14.54 -3.21
CA ASP A 97 -11.29 -14.30 -2.64
C ASP A 97 -11.71 -12.84 -2.83
N LEU A 98 -10.75 -11.91 -2.91
CA LEU A 98 -11.00 -10.50 -3.20
C LEU A 98 -11.57 -10.27 -4.61
N LYS A 99 -11.32 -11.19 -5.56
CA LYS A 99 -11.86 -11.12 -6.93
C LYS A 99 -13.37 -11.32 -6.98
N ASN A 100 -13.95 -11.92 -5.93
CA ASN A 100 -15.41 -12.05 -5.81
C ASN A 100 -16.10 -10.72 -5.48
N ILE A 101 -15.34 -9.68 -5.10
CA ILE A 101 -15.86 -8.35 -4.83
C ILE A 101 -15.79 -7.54 -6.13
N ALA A 102 -16.92 -7.42 -6.83
CA ALA A 102 -17.00 -6.84 -8.18
C ALA A 102 -16.37 -5.44 -8.37
N ILE A 103 -16.24 -4.66 -7.29
CA ILE A 103 -15.70 -3.29 -7.33
C ILE A 103 -14.16 -3.25 -7.14
N LEU A 104 -13.54 -4.38 -6.78
CA LEU A 104 -12.10 -4.54 -6.73
C LEU A 104 -11.60 -5.10 -8.06
N ASN A 105 -10.89 -4.27 -8.82
CA ASN A 105 -10.26 -4.72 -10.06
C ASN A 105 -8.90 -5.40 -9.77
N ASP A 106 -8.39 -6.12 -10.76
CA ASP A 106 -7.12 -6.87 -10.64
C ASP A 106 -5.91 -5.96 -10.38
N GLU A 107 -5.94 -4.70 -10.80
CA GLU A 107 -4.84 -3.77 -10.51
C GLU A 107 -4.77 -3.41 -9.03
N VAL A 108 -5.92 -3.08 -8.42
CA VAL A 108 -6.01 -2.77 -6.99
C VAL A 108 -5.63 -3.99 -6.16
N ILE A 109 -6.13 -5.18 -6.52
CA ILE A 109 -5.79 -6.42 -5.81
C ILE A 109 -4.28 -6.69 -5.87
N ARG A 110 -3.65 -6.59 -7.06
CA ARG A 110 -2.19 -6.76 -7.20
C ARG A 110 -1.39 -5.76 -6.38
N LYS A 111 -1.84 -4.51 -6.30
CA LYS A 111 -1.17 -3.47 -5.48
C LYS A 111 -1.32 -3.72 -3.99
N LEU A 112 -2.44 -4.32 -3.56
CA LEU A 112 -2.71 -4.62 -2.16
C LEU A 112 -2.02 -5.89 -1.68
N GLU A 113 -1.89 -6.91 -2.52
CA GLU A 113 -1.38 -8.23 -2.15
C GLU A 113 -0.10 -8.22 -1.27
N PRO A 114 0.92 -7.37 -1.51
CA PRO A 114 2.10 -7.31 -0.64
C PRO A 114 1.81 -6.85 0.80
N TYR A 115 0.68 -6.17 1.01
CA TYR A 115 0.26 -5.52 2.25
C TYR A 115 -0.83 -6.28 3.01
N LEU A 116 -1.24 -7.45 2.52
CA LEU A 116 -2.33 -8.21 3.11
C LEU A 116 -1.84 -9.49 3.77
N SER A 117 -2.50 -9.84 4.86
CA SER A 117 -2.49 -11.18 5.45
C SER A 117 -3.92 -11.66 5.66
N TYR A 118 -4.06 -12.98 5.83
CA TYR A 118 -5.32 -13.68 5.99
C TYR A 118 -5.27 -14.41 7.34
#